data_AF-A0A7C5B885-F1
#
_entry.id   AF-A0A7C5B885-F1
#
_cell.length_a   1.000
_cell.length_b   1.000
_cell.length_c   1.000
_cell.angle_alpha   90.00
_cell.angle_beta   90.00
_cell.angle_gamma   90.00
#
_symmetry.space_group_name_H-M   'P 1'
#
loop_
_entity.id
_entity.type
_entity.pdbx_description
1 polymer ?
#
loop_
_entity_poly.entity_id
_entity_poly.type
_entity_poly.pdbx_seq_one_letter_code
_entity_poly.pdbx_strand_id
1 'polypeptide(L)'
;MLLATVVIPIMVLSFAEKNYPELKVGTERMQWILIGCVLSVLSFVEGYNRKGSRERMVAGIIGVFCFLVWLVVLIGGAKFKATLYGFELEIDATRLAMLIILILGLKIVYYIAEYIAYRYKGEAEVSYSKEYTAIQSYSPKSAIESSMSYMPPENAPKPLPTNVVYKRKATIKCNRCGHNFTILRDIRPGYTKVTCPKCGKAGVM
;
A
#
# COMPACT_ATOMS: atom_id res chain seq x y z
N MET A 1 8.47 -8.16 12.12
CA MET A 1 7.09 -8.20 12.63
C MET A 1 6.71 -9.56 13.22
N LEU A 2 6.96 -10.68 12.53
CA LEU A 2 6.69 -12.05 13.04
C LEU A 2 7.26 -12.33 14.45
N LEU A 3 8.49 -11.88 14.72
CA LEU A 3 9.11 -12.00 16.05
C LEU A 3 8.29 -11.30 17.13
N ALA A 4 7.84 -10.07 16.90
CA ALA A 4 7.04 -9.34 17.88
C ALA A 4 5.68 -10.01 18.11
N THR A 5 5.03 -10.50 17.06
CA THR A 5 3.71 -11.15 17.17
C THR A 5 3.75 -12.52 17.86
N VAL A 6 4.88 -13.23 17.86
CA VAL A 6 5.02 -14.54 18.54
C VAL A 6 5.64 -14.38 19.93
N VAL A 7 6.65 -13.51 20.06
CA VAL A 7 7.36 -13.32 21.34
C VAL A 7 6.49 -12.59 22.36
N ILE A 8 5.69 -11.60 21.94
CA ILE A 8 4.85 -10.83 22.87
C ILE A 8 3.79 -11.72 23.55
N PRO A 9 2.99 -12.54 22.83
CA PRO A 9 2.04 -13.44 23.48
C PRO A 9 2.70 -14.45 24.42
N ILE A 10 3.84 -15.02 24.02
CA ILE A 10 4.59 -15.95 24.87
C ILE A 10 5.08 -15.24 26.14
N MET A 11 5.63 -14.03 26.01
CA MET A 11 6.05 -13.24 27.18
C MET A 11 4.88 -12.90 28.09
N VAL A 12 3.74 -12.49 27.54
CA VAL A 12 2.53 -12.18 28.32
C VAL A 12 2.01 -13.43 29.04
N LEU A 13 2.02 -14.58 28.39
CA LEU A 13 1.68 -15.88 29.01
C LEU A 13 2.64 -16.23 30.14
N SER A 14 3.95 -16.16 29.91
CA SER A 14 4.94 -16.42 30.96
C SER A 14 4.84 -15.43 32.12
N PHE A 15 4.53 -14.17 31.84
CA PHE A 15 4.30 -13.16 32.87
C PHE A 15 3.02 -13.44 33.67
N ALA A 16 1.94 -13.83 33.01
CA ALA A 16 0.68 -14.18 33.67
C ALA A 16 0.85 -15.40 34.57
N GLU A 17 1.55 -16.44 34.11
CA GLU A 17 1.85 -17.63 34.93
C GLU A 17 2.65 -17.30 36.19
N LYS A 18 3.61 -16.38 36.07
CA LYS A 18 4.49 -16.02 37.18
C LYS A 18 3.80 -15.16 38.23
N ASN A 19 2.88 -14.28 37.82
CA ASN A 19 2.23 -13.33 38.71
C ASN A 19 0.84 -13.75 39.21
N TYR A 20 0.18 -14.70 38.53
CA TYR A 20 -1.19 -15.13 38.87
C TYR A 20 -1.31 -16.66 38.87
N PRO A 21 -0.63 -17.38 39.79
CA PRO A 21 -0.64 -18.84 39.84
C PRO A 21 -2.02 -19.44 40.16
N GLU A 22 -2.94 -18.65 40.74
CA GLU A 22 -4.35 -19.03 40.94
C GLU A 22 -5.14 -19.18 39.64
N LEU A 23 -4.71 -18.56 38.54
CA LEU A 23 -5.22 -18.86 37.20
C LEU A 23 -4.60 -20.19 36.72
N LYS A 24 -5.03 -21.30 37.30
CA LYS A 24 -4.81 -22.65 36.74
C LYS A 24 -5.69 -22.81 35.51
N VAL A 25 -5.30 -22.15 34.44
CA VAL A 25 -5.94 -22.23 33.13
C VAL A 25 -5.58 -23.60 32.54
N GLY A 26 -6.56 -24.49 32.41
CA GLY A 26 -6.42 -25.87 31.91
C GLY A 26 -6.19 -25.93 30.39
N THR A 27 -6.72 -26.98 29.74
CA THR A 27 -6.61 -27.20 28.27
C THR A 27 -7.07 -26.01 27.42
N GLU A 28 -7.89 -25.13 27.97
CA GLU A 28 -8.21 -23.82 27.40
C GLU A 28 -6.96 -22.95 27.05
N ARG A 29 -5.78 -23.16 27.66
CA ARG A 29 -4.52 -22.47 27.30
C ARG A 29 -4.10 -22.67 25.84
N MET A 30 -4.25 -23.88 25.30
CA MET A 30 -3.88 -24.15 23.91
C MET A 30 -4.79 -23.40 22.94
N GLN A 31 -6.07 -23.22 23.28
CA GLN A 31 -7.02 -22.49 22.45
C GLN A 31 -6.64 -21.00 22.34
N TRP A 32 -6.18 -20.39 23.44
CA TRP A 32 -5.71 -18.98 23.45
C TRP A 32 -4.48 -18.75 22.57
N ILE A 33 -3.51 -19.66 22.67
CA ILE A 33 -2.28 -19.60 21.86
C ILE A 33 -2.62 -19.80 20.38
N LEU A 34 -3.53 -20.74 20.06
CA LEU A 34 -3.98 -20.97 18.68
C LEU A 34 -4.66 -19.74 18.08
N ILE A 35 -5.53 -19.05 18.83
CA ILE A 35 -6.17 -17.83 18.34
C ILE A 35 -5.12 -16.72 18.10
N GLY A 36 -4.14 -16.56 18.99
CA GLY A 36 -3.03 -15.62 18.79
C GLY A 36 -2.17 -15.94 17.57
N CYS A 37 -1.92 -17.22 17.30
CA CYS A 37 -1.25 -17.68 16.07
C CYS A 37 -2.08 -17.35 14.82
N VAL A 38 -3.39 -17.60 14.84
CA VAL A 38 -4.29 -17.27 13.72
C VAL A 38 -4.29 -15.76 13.44
N LEU A 39 -4.34 -14.93 14.48
CA LEU A 39 -4.24 -13.47 14.36
C LEU A 39 -2.91 -13.01 13.76
N SER A 40 -1.81 -13.70 14.10
CA SER A 40 -0.49 -13.42 13.55
C SER A 40 -0.41 -13.75 12.06
N VAL A 41 -0.98 -14.89 11.64
CA VAL A 41 -1.08 -15.27 10.23
C VAL A 41 -1.96 -14.29 9.45
N LEU A 42 -3.11 -13.90 9.99
CA LEU A 42 -3.99 -12.90 9.37
C LEU A 42 -3.28 -11.55 9.19
N SER A 43 -2.51 -11.12 10.19
CA SER A 43 -1.69 -9.90 10.12
C SER A 43 -0.61 -10.00 9.04
N PHE A 44 -0.04 -11.19 8.83
CA PHE A 44 0.92 -11.42 7.77
C PHE A 44 0.28 -11.37 6.38
N VAL A 45 -0.88 -12.01 6.20
CA VAL A 45 -1.66 -11.98 4.94
C VAL A 45 -2.03 -10.54 4.57
N GLU A 46 -2.41 -9.73 5.56
CA GLU A 46 -2.69 -8.31 5.37
C GLU A 46 -1.46 -7.54 4.85
N GLY A 47 -0.28 -7.81 5.42
CA GLY A 47 0.98 -7.19 5.02
C GLY A 47 1.51 -7.65 3.66
N TYR A 48 1.28 -8.91 3.31
CA TYR A 48 1.72 -9.51 2.05
C TYR A 48 0.92 -9.01 0.84
N ASN A 49 -0.37 -8.78 1.02
CA ASN A 49 -1.25 -8.37 -0.06
C ASN A 49 -1.03 -6.91 -0.47
N ARG A 50 -1.07 -6.66 -1.79
CA ARG A 50 -0.89 -5.33 -2.38
C ARG A 50 -1.97 -4.36 -1.88
N LYS A 51 -1.57 -3.13 -1.58
CA LYS A 51 -2.48 -2.04 -1.17
C LYS A 51 -3.59 -1.86 -2.21
N GLY A 52 -4.83 -1.74 -1.75
CA GLY A 52 -6.02 -1.62 -2.61
C GLY A 52 -6.62 -2.94 -3.12
N SER A 53 -5.99 -4.10 -2.86
CA SER A 53 -6.61 -5.39 -3.20
C SER A 53 -7.81 -5.70 -2.29
N ARG A 54 -8.86 -6.32 -2.86
CA ARG A 54 -10.06 -6.75 -2.11
C ARG A 54 -9.70 -7.78 -1.03
N GLU A 55 -8.73 -8.64 -1.31
CA GLU A 55 -8.26 -9.68 -0.39
C GLU A 55 -7.65 -9.08 0.89
N ARG A 56 -6.87 -8.00 0.74
CA ARG A 56 -6.29 -7.26 1.86
C ARG A 56 -7.36 -6.64 2.75
N MET A 57 -8.40 -6.04 2.16
CA MET A 57 -9.51 -5.45 2.89
C MET A 57 -10.27 -6.50 3.71
N VAL A 58 -10.62 -7.62 3.07
CA VAL A 58 -11.36 -8.71 3.73
C VAL A 58 -10.52 -9.34 4.84
N ALA A 59 -9.24 -9.61 4.60
CA ALA A 59 -8.33 -10.15 5.62
C ALA A 59 -8.17 -9.20 6.82
N GLY A 60 -8.04 -7.88 6.57
CA GLY A 60 -7.96 -6.88 7.63
C GLY A 60 -9.23 -6.81 8.48
N ILE A 61 -10.41 -6.83 7.85
CA ILE A 61 -11.70 -6.80 8.56
C ILE A 61 -11.89 -8.08 9.39
N ILE A 62 -11.64 -9.26 8.80
CA ILE A 62 -11.72 -10.54 9.52
C ILE A 62 -10.74 -10.55 10.70
N GLY A 63 -9.51 -10.07 10.49
CA GLY A 63 -8.51 -9.93 11.55
C GLY A 63 -8.99 -9.06 12.72
N VAL A 64 -9.65 -7.94 12.43
CA VAL A 64 -10.25 -7.08 13.47
C VAL A 64 -11.36 -7.80 14.23
N PHE A 65 -12.25 -8.53 13.55
CA PHE A 65 -13.30 -9.31 14.20
C PHE A 65 -12.75 -10.43 15.08
N CYS A 66 -11.78 -11.20 14.58
CA CYS A 66 -11.11 -12.23 15.38
C CYS A 66 -10.42 -11.63 16.60
N PHE A 67 -9.80 -10.45 16.45
CA PHE A 67 -9.16 -9.75 17.56
C PHE A 67 -10.19 -9.28 18.59
N LEU A 68 -11.34 -8.74 18.17
CA LEU A 68 -12.45 -8.38 19.06
C LEU A 68 -12.95 -9.58 19.86
N VAL A 69 -13.21 -10.70 19.19
CA VAL A 69 -13.65 -11.94 19.86
C VAL A 69 -12.60 -12.38 20.88
N TRP A 70 -11.32 -12.40 20.48
CA TRP A 70 -10.22 -12.75 21.37
C TRP A 70 -10.14 -11.82 22.60
N LEU A 71 -10.36 -10.52 22.40
CA LEU A 71 -10.32 -9.51 23.44
C LEU A 71 -11.49 -9.62 24.42
N VAL A 72 -12.70 -9.86 23.91
CA VAL A 72 -13.89 -10.10 24.74
C VAL A 72 -13.64 -11.29 25.67
N VAL A 73 -13.06 -12.38 25.16
CA VAL A 73 -12.79 -13.52 26.03
C VAL A 73 -11.62 -13.27 26.99
N LEU A 74 -10.57 -12.56 26.57
CA LEU A 74 -9.47 -12.18 27.47
C LEU A 74 -9.92 -11.29 28.63
N ILE A 75 -10.80 -10.33 28.37
CA ILE A 75 -11.30 -9.43 29.41
C ILE A 75 -12.28 -10.17 30.33
N GLY A 76 -13.01 -11.17 29.83
CA GLY A 76 -13.79 -12.09 30.66
C GLY A 76 -14.82 -11.43 31.58
N GLY A 77 -15.23 -10.18 31.30
CA GLY A 77 -16.11 -9.38 32.17
C GLY A 77 -15.50 -8.98 33.52
N ALA A 78 -14.19 -9.14 33.71
CA ALA A 78 -13.54 -8.95 35.01
C ALA A 78 -13.33 -7.46 35.35
N LYS A 79 -13.70 -7.08 36.58
CA LYS A 79 -13.27 -5.83 37.21
C LYS A 79 -11.90 -6.08 37.85
N PHE A 80 -10.87 -5.41 37.35
CA PHE A 80 -9.53 -5.51 37.93
C PHE A 80 -9.44 -4.57 39.13
N LYS A 81 -9.45 -5.15 40.34
CA LYS A 81 -9.09 -4.45 41.56
C LYS A 81 -7.66 -4.82 41.90
N ALA A 82 -6.74 -3.87 41.74
CA ALA A 82 -5.35 -4.05 42.13
C ALA A 82 -5.08 -3.18 43.35
N THR A 83 -4.66 -3.82 44.45
CA THR A 83 -4.28 -3.11 45.68
C THR A 83 -2.75 -3.03 45.74
N LEU A 84 -2.19 -1.84 45.57
CA LEU A 84 -0.74 -1.60 45.66
C LEU A 84 -0.46 -0.59 46.77
N TYR A 85 0.31 -0.98 47.78
CA TYR A 85 0.77 -0.09 48.86
C TYR A 85 -0.34 0.75 49.53
N GLY A 86 -1.53 0.16 49.73
CA GLY A 86 -2.68 0.83 50.34
C GLY A 86 -3.51 1.71 49.40
N PHE A 87 -3.13 1.82 48.12
CA PHE A 87 -3.97 2.40 47.07
C PHE A 87 -4.79 1.30 46.39
N GLU A 88 -6.11 1.44 46.42
CA GLU A 88 -7.04 0.62 45.65
C GLU A 88 -7.19 1.22 44.25
N LEU A 89 -6.59 0.57 43.25
CA LEU A 89 -6.76 0.93 41.85
C LEU A 89 -7.84 0.03 41.24
N GLU A 90 -9.05 0.56 41.08
CA GLU A 90 -10.14 -0.10 40.36
C GLU A 90 -10.12 0.33 38.89
N ILE A 91 -9.62 -0.54 38.02
CA ILE A 91 -9.66 -0.33 36.57
C ILE A 91 -10.98 -0.91 36.06
N ASP A 92 -11.89 -0.02 35.69
CA ASP A 92 -13.12 -0.39 34.99
C ASP A 92 -12.80 -0.80 33.54
N ALA A 93 -12.67 -2.10 33.33
CA ALA A 93 -12.37 -2.70 32.03
C ALA A 93 -13.39 -2.32 30.95
N THR A 94 -14.60 -1.89 31.34
CA THR A 94 -15.67 -1.44 30.42
C THR A 94 -15.24 -0.22 29.61
N ARG A 95 -14.62 0.78 30.26
CA ARG A 95 -14.16 2.00 29.58
C ARG A 95 -13.00 1.71 28.64
N LEU A 96 -12.11 0.81 29.05
CA LEU A 96 -10.98 0.38 28.24
C LEU A 96 -11.44 -0.43 27.02
N ALA A 97 -12.41 -1.34 27.21
CA ALA A 97 -13.02 -2.09 26.11
C ALA A 97 -13.70 -1.16 25.09
N MET A 98 -14.46 -0.17 25.55
CA MET A 98 -15.07 0.86 24.68
C MET A 98 -14.03 1.59 23.83
N LEU A 99 -12.90 1.98 24.44
CA LEU A 99 -11.82 2.68 23.75
C LEU A 99 -11.14 1.79 22.70
N ILE A 100 -10.96 0.50 22.99
CA ILE A 100 -10.41 -0.45 22.02
C ILE A 100 -11.38 -0.70 20.87
N ILE A 101 -12.67 -0.88 21.14
CA ILE A 101 -13.70 -1.00 20.10
C ILE A 101 -13.69 0.22 19.19
N LEU A 102 -13.55 1.43 19.74
CA LEU A 102 -13.45 2.67 18.96
C LEU A 102 -12.23 2.67 18.02
N ILE A 103 -11.04 2.29 18.52
CA ILE A 103 -9.82 2.20 17.71
C ILE A 103 -9.98 1.16 16.59
N LEU A 104 -10.58 0.01 16.90
CA LEU A 104 -10.82 -1.05 15.93
C LEU A 104 -11.85 -0.63 14.87
N GLY A 105 -12.89 0.11 15.26
CA GLY A 105 -13.84 0.74 14.34
C GLY A 105 -13.14 1.72 13.39
N LEU A 106 -12.27 2.58 13.91
CA LEU A 106 -11.45 3.48 13.09
C LEU A 106 -10.58 2.72 12.09
N LYS A 107 -10.03 1.58 12.50
CA LYS A 107 -9.20 0.71 11.65
C LYS A 107 -10.01 0.09 10.50
N ILE A 108 -11.26 -0.31 10.75
CA ILE A 108 -12.17 -0.78 9.69
C ILE A 108 -12.44 0.35 8.68
N VAL A 109 -12.75 1.56 9.17
CA VAL A 109 -12.97 2.74 8.31
C VAL A 109 -11.73 3.03 7.46
N TYR A 110 -10.53 2.92 8.05
CA TYR A 110 -9.28 3.06 7.32
C TYR A 110 -9.15 2.06 6.17
N TYR A 111 -9.46 0.77 6.37
CA TYR A 111 -9.38 -0.22 5.29
C TYR A 111 -10.35 0.06 4.15
N ILE A 112 -11.56 0.51 4.48
CA ILE A 112 -12.57 0.89 3.48
C ILE A 112 -12.09 2.13 2.70
N ALA A 113 -11.59 3.15 3.39
CA ALA A 113 -11.05 4.35 2.77
C ALA A 113 -9.84 4.05 1.87
N GLU A 114 -8.93 3.18 2.32
CA GLU A 114 -7.80 2.71 1.51
C GLU A 114 -8.31 2.02 0.24
N TYR A 115 -9.26 1.08 0.37
CA TYR A 115 -9.84 0.37 -0.77
C TYR A 115 -10.47 1.33 -1.81
N ILE A 116 -11.27 2.30 -1.36
CA ILE A 116 -11.92 3.29 -2.25
C ILE A 116 -10.86 4.14 -2.96
N ALA A 117 -9.87 4.66 -2.23
CA ALA A 117 -8.83 5.52 -2.79
C ALA A 117 -8.02 4.81 -3.90
N TYR A 118 -7.69 3.52 -3.70
CA TYR A 118 -6.96 2.75 -4.71
C TYR A 118 -7.83 2.35 -5.90
N ARG A 119 -9.12 2.06 -5.71
CA ARG A 119 -10.03 1.76 -6.83
C ARG A 119 -10.19 2.97 -7.75
N TYR A 120 -10.39 4.15 -7.16
CA TYR A 120 -10.48 5.39 -7.92
C TYR A 120 -9.20 5.67 -8.72
N LYS A 121 -8.03 5.45 -8.10
CA LYS A 121 -6.73 5.61 -8.77
C LYS A 121 -6.53 4.60 -9.90
N GLY A 122 -6.90 3.34 -9.69
CA GLY A 122 -6.78 2.29 -10.71
C GLY A 122 -7.63 2.58 -11.96
N GLU A 123 -8.86 3.08 -11.77
CA GLU A 123 -9.73 3.47 -12.88
C GLU A 123 -9.17 4.66 -13.69
N ALA A 124 -8.51 5.61 -13.02
CA ALA A 124 -7.82 6.72 -13.67
C ALA A 124 -6.61 6.25 -14.50
N GLU A 125 -5.79 5.33 -13.98
CA GLU A 125 -4.64 4.77 -14.70
C GLU A 125 -5.06 3.92 -15.91
N VAL A 126 -6.12 3.13 -15.79
CA VAL A 126 -6.67 2.33 -16.91
C VAL A 126 -7.22 3.24 -18.01
N SER A 127 -7.89 4.33 -17.64
CA SER A 127 -8.42 5.32 -18.58
C SER A 127 -7.29 6.01 -19.35
N TYR A 128 -6.23 6.43 -18.65
CA TYR A 128 -5.03 6.98 -19.28
C TYR A 128 -4.34 5.97 -20.21
N SER A 129 -4.18 4.71 -19.77
CA SER A 129 -3.54 3.68 -20.60
C SER A 129 -4.31 3.45 -21.90
N LYS A 130 -5.64 3.41 -21.87
CA LYS A 130 -6.47 3.24 -23.07
C LYS A 130 -6.28 4.39 -24.05
N GLU A 131 -6.26 5.62 -23.55
CA GLU A 131 -6.03 6.82 -24.36
C GLU A 131 -4.64 6.81 -25.01
N TYR A 132 -3.59 6.41 -24.28
CA TYR A 132 -2.25 6.24 -24.87
C TYR A 132 -2.19 5.16 -25.95
N THR A 133 -2.81 3.99 -25.73
CA THR A 133 -2.88 2.95 -26.78
C THR A 133 -3.65 3.41 -28.02
N ALA A 134 -4.73 4.19 -27.84
CA ALA A 134 -5.47 4.76 -28.96
C ALA A 134 -4.59 5.76 -29.76
N ILE A 135 -3.84 6.62 -29.07
CA ILE A 135 -2.89 7.54 -29.70
C ILE A 135 -1.74 6.77 -30.40
N GLN A 136 -1.27 5.67 -29.81
CA GLN A 136 -0.17 4.88 -30.36
C GLN A 136 -0.58 4.06 -31.59
N SER A 137 -1.85 3.61 -31.67
CA SER A 137 -2.42 3.01 -32.88
C SER A 137 -2.60 4.00 -34.04
N TYR A 138 -2.58 5.31 -33.75
CA TYR A 138 -2.59 6.39 -34.75
C TYR A 138 -1.19 6.88 -35.11
N SER A 139 -0.13 6.13 -34.75
CA SER A 139 1.22 6.45 -35.19
C SER A 139 1.41 6.02 -36.65
N PRO A 140 1.83 6.91 -37.57
CA PRO A 140 1.96 6.64 -39.01
C PRO A 140 3.03 5.58 -39.39
N LYS A 141 3.65 4.91 -38.40
CA LYS A 141 4.59 3.80 -38.65
C LYS A 141 3.93 2.59 -39.31
N SER A 142 2.66 2.30 -39.02
CA SER A 142 1.93 1.19 -39.67
C SER A 142 1.62 1.47 -41.16
N ALA A 143 1.51 2.74 -41.55
CA ALA A 143 1.41 3.14 -42.94
C ALA A 143 2.74 2.96 -43.70
N ILE A 144 3.87 3.07 -43.01
CA ILE A 144 5.21 2.87 -43.60
C ILE A 144 5.52 1.37 -43.77
N GLU A 145 5.19 0.51 -42.80
CA GLU A 145 5.38 -0.95 -42.94
C GLU A 145 4.53 -1.57 -44.06
N SER A 146 3.32 -1.04 -44.29
CA SER A 146 2.46 -1.50 -45.40
C SER A 146 3.01 -1.11 -46.78
N SER A 147 3.92 -0.14 -46.84
CA SER A 147 4.62 0.25 -48.09
C SER A 147 5.96 -0.47 -48.30
N MET A 148 6.46 -1.21 -47.30
CA MET A 148 7.74 -1.94 -47.37
C MET A 148 7.60 -3.39 -47.85
N SER A 149 6.38 -3.91 -48.00
CA SER A 149 6.12 -5.30 -48.46
C SER A 149 6.30 -5.52 -49.97
N TYR A 150 6.66 -4.49 -50.75
CA TYR A 150 6.89 -4.59 -52.19
C TYR A 150 8.36 -4.35 -52.60
N MET A 151 9.30 -4.27 -51.64
CA MET A 151 10.71 -4.07 -51.96
C MET A 151 11.44 -5.43 -52.10
N PRO A 152 12.05 -5.72 -53.26
CA PRO A 152 12.83 -6.93 -53.46
C PRO A 152 14.06 -6.97 -52.51
N PRO A 153 14.46 -8.16 -52.04
CA PRO A 153 15.42 -8.34 -50.93
C PRO A 153 16.83 -7.81 -51.20
N GLU A 154 17.13 -7.41 -52.43
CA GLU A 154 18.45 -6.90 -52.85
C GLU A 154 18.69 -5.43 -52.46
N ASN A 155 17.64 -4.71 -52.03
CA ASN A 155 17.72 -3.32 -51.58
C ASN A 155 17.39 -3.14 -50.09
N ALA A 156 17.51 -4.20 -49.27
CA ALA A 156 17.24 -4.11 -47.84
C ALA A 156 18.20 -3.09 -47.17
N PRO A 157 17.69 -2.00 -46.57
CA PRO A 157 18.55 -1.02 -45.91
C PRO A 157 19.26 -1.69 -44.72
N LYS A 158 20.57 -1.45 -44.60
CA LYS A 158 21.39 -1.96 -43.50
C LYS A 158 20.72 -1.68 -42.15
N PRO A 159 20.71 -2.65 -41.21
CA PRO A 159 20.06 -2.50 -39.92
C PRO A 159 20.59 -1.25 -39.22
N LEU A 160 19.69 -0.34 -38.86
CA LEU A 160 20.05 0.88 -38.15
C LEU A 160 20.68 0.54 -36.79
N PRO A 161 21.71 1.29 -36.36
CA PRO A 161 22.38 1.04 -35.10
C PRO A 161 21.39 1.07 -33.93
N THR A 162 21.45 0.08 -33.06
CA THR A 162 20.52 -0.20 -31.95
C THR A 162 20.49 0.87 -30.84
N ASN A 163 21.17 2.01 -31.04
CA ASN A 163 21.29 3.13 -30.10
C ASN A 163 20.81 4.47 -30.70
N VAL A 164 19.82 4.47 -31.59
CA VAL A 164 19.17 5.73 -31.99
C VAL A 164 18.25 6.18 -30.85
N VAL A 165 18.78 7.01 -29.94
CA VAL A 165 17.97 7.74 -28.97
C VAL A 165 17.13 8.75 -29.75
N TYR A 166 15.87 8.41 -30.01
CA TYR A 166 14.92 9.31 -30.67
C TYR A 166 14.63 10.51 -29.77
N LYS A 167 15.34 11.62 -30.00
CA LYS A 167 15.09 12.91 -29.35
C LYS A 167 13.98 13.64 -30.11
N ARG A 168 12.88 14.00 -29.45
CA ARG A 168 11.88 14.90 -30.04
C ARG A 168 12.21 16.34 -29.68
N LYS A 169 12.13 17.23 -30.67
CA LYS A 169 12.15 18.68 -30.44
C LYS A 169 10.78 19.09 -29.88
N ALA A 170 10.77 19.67 -28.69
CA ALA A 170 9.58 20.26 -28.09
C ALA A 170 9.82 21.75 -27.84
N THR A 171 8.91 22.60 -28.31
CA THR A 171 8.95 24.05 -28.05
C THR A 171 8.13 24.35 -26.82
N ILE A 172 8.74 25.02 -25.85
CA ILE A 172 8.14 25.33 -24.55
C ILE A 172 8.14 26.84 -24.35
N LYS A 173 7.02 27.36 -23.84
CA LYS A 173 6.89 28.75 -23.44
C LYS A 173 7.31 28.91 -21.98
N CYS A 174 8.25 29.82 -21.70
CA CYS A 174 8.63 30.15 -20.33
C CYS A 174 7.48 30.88 -19.62
N ASN A 175 6.99 30.36 -18.48
CA ASN A 175 5.93 31.01 -17.69
C ASN A 175 6.28 32.39 -17.14
N ARG A 176 7.58 32.72 -17.04
CA ARG A 176 8.01 34.01 -16.46
C ARG A 176 8.26 35.09 -17.49
N CYS A 177 8.95 34.77 -18.59
CA CYS A 177 9.33 35.76 -19.60
C CYS A 177 8.58 35.61 -20.93
N GLY A 178 7.72 34.59 -21.07
CA GLY A 178 6.95 34.32 -22.28
C GLY A 178 7.77 33.86 -23.49
N HIS A 179 9.10 33.73 -23.37
CA HIS A 179 9.97 33.33 -24.46
C HIS A 179 9.80 31.83 -24.78
N ASN A 180 9.70 31.52 -26.06
CA ASN A 180 9.65 30.16 -26.58
C ASN A 180 11.07 29.66 -26.82
N PHE A 181 11.41 28.49 -26.29
CA PHE A 181 12.69 27.83 -26.55
C PHE A 181 12.48 26.34 -26.79
N THR A 182 13.35 25.74 -27.61
CA THR A 182 13.24 24.34 -28.02
C THR A 182 14.15 23.47 -27.16
N ILE A 183 13.61 22.40 -26.59
CA ILE A 183 14.40 21.37 -25.90
C ILE A 183 14.35 20.06 -26.68
N LEU A 184 15.39 19.24 -26.51
CA LEU A 184 15.40 17.86 -26.95
C LEU A 184 14.95 16.99 -25.78
N ARG A 185 13.73 16.45 -25.85
CA ARG A 185 13.18 15.59 -24.79
C ARG A 185 13.50 14.13 -25.11
N ASP A 186 14.05 13.42 -24.14
CA ASP A 186 14.12 11.96 -24.19
C ASP A 186 12.71 11.38 -23.94
N ILE A 187 12.39 10.28 -24.62
CA ILE A 187 11.07 9.66 -24.59
C ILE A 187 10.77 8.96 -23.25
N ARG A 188 11.75 8.85 -22.34
CA ARG A 188 11.54 8.18 -21.05
C ARG A 188 10.65 9.05 -20.13
N PRO A 189 9.63 8.46 -19.48
CA PRO A 189 8.81 9.18 -18.52
C PRO A 189 9.67 9.56 -17.30
N GLY A 190 9.90 10.85 -17.13
CA GLY A 190 10.68 11.42 -16.03
C GLY A 190 10.69 12.95 -16.08
N TYR A 191 10.72 13.56 -14.90
CA TYR A 191 10.76 15.02 -14.77
C TYR A 191 12.12 15.54 -15.25
N THR A 192 12.14 16.38 -16.27
CA THR A 192 13.39 16.97 -16.77
C THR A 192 13.48 18.42 -16.30
N LYS A 193 14.50 18.76 -15.53
CA LYS A 193 14.75 20.16 -15.14
C LYS A 193 15.25 20.92 -16.36
N VAL A 194 14.54 21.98 -16.73
CA VAL A 194 14.89 22.83 -17.87
C VAL A 194 15.08 24.27 -17.41
N THR A 195 16.18 24.89 -17.83
CA THR A 195 16.51 26.27 -17.49
C THR A 195 16.25 27.16 -18.68
N CYS A 196 15.47 28.23 -18.50
CA CYS A 196 15.18 29.16 -19.59
C CYS A 196 16.46 29.93 -19.97
N PRO A 197 16.85 29.98 -21.26
CA PRO A 197 18.07 30.67 -21.69
C PRO A 197 18.01 32.19 -21.50
N LYS A 198 16.81 32.77 -21.47
CA LYS A 198 16.62 34.22 -21.37
C LYS A 198 16.59 34.73 -19.92
N CYS A 199 16.02 33.97 -18.99
CA CYS A 199 15.81 34.44 -17.61
C CYS A 199 16.53 33.59 -16.54
N GLY A 200 17.22 32.52 -16.93
CA GLY A 200 18.05 31.69 -16.04
C GLY A 200 17.28 30.88 -14.99
N LYS A 201 15.95 30.92 -14.96
CA LYS A 201 15.16 30.16 -13.99
C LYS A 201 14.90 28.73 -14.46
N ALA A 202 15.11 27.79 -13.54
CA ALA A 202 14.77 26.38 -13.71
C ALA A 202 13.26 26.17 -13.50
N GLY A 203 12.64 25.42 -14.41
CA GLY A 203 11.30 24.87 -14.28
C GLY A 203 11.33 23.34 -14.34
N VAL A 204 10.31 22.70 -13.79
CA VAL A 204 10.12 21.25 -13.88
C VAL A 204 9.02 20.99 -14.90
N MET A 205 9.30 20.10 -15.85
CA MET A 205 8.37 19.59 -16.85
C MET A 205 8.25 18.09 -16.82
#